data_AF-A0A7A2LRQ2-F1
#
_entry.id   AF-A0A7A2LRQ2-F1
#
_cell.length_a   1.000
_cell.length_b   1.000
_cell.length_c   1.000
_cell.angle_alpha   90.00
_cell.angle_beta   90.00
_cell.angle_gamma   90.00
#
_symmetry.space_group_name_H-M   'P 1'
#
loop_
_entity.id
_entity.type
_entity.pdbx_description
1 polymer ?
#
loop_
_entity_poly.entity_id
_entity_poly.type
_entity_poly.pdbx_seq_one_letter_code
_entity_poly.pdbx_strand_id
1 'polypeptide(L)'
;MQQISFLPGEMTPGERSLILRALKTLDRHLHEPGVAFTSTRAAREWLILNMAGLEREEFRVLYLNNQNQLIAGETLFTGTINRTEVHPREVIKRAL
;
A
#
# COMPACT_ATOMS: atom_id res chain seq x y z
N MET A 1 -2.97 13.73 -2.31
CA MET A 1 -4.23 12.97 -2.49
C MET A 1 -4.28 12.51 -3.94
N GLN A 2 -3.86 11.28 -4.24
CA GLN A 2 -3.91 10.72 -5.58
C GLN A 2 -5.32 10.22 -5.89
N GLN A 3 -5.75 10.49 -7.12
CA GLN A 3 -7.06 10.17 -7.66
C GLN A 3 -7.12 8.67 -7.96
N ILE A 4 -8.00 7.95 -7.25
CA ILE A 4 -8.16 6.49 -7.37
C ILE A 4 -8.95 6.21 -8.67
N SER A 5 -8.26 5.84 -9.74
CA SER A 5 -8.82 5.62 -11.10
C SER A 5 -9.53 4.27 -11.30
N PHE A 6 -9.59 3.41 -10.27
CA PHE A 6 -10.14 2.04 -10.37
C PHE A 6 -11.66 1.91 -10.13
N LEU A 7 -12.37 2.99 -9.78
CA LEU A 7 -13.80 2.88 -9.48
C LEU A 7 -14.65 2.88 -10.78
N PRO A 8 -15.41 1.80 -11.07
CA PRO A 8 -16.19 1.69 -12.30
C PRO A 8 -17.48 2.54 -12.25
N GLY A 9 -17.84 3.15 -13.39
CA GLY A 9 -19.18 3.69 -13.68
C GLY A 9 -19.67 4.86 -12.80
N GLU A 10 -20.80 5.45 -13.19
CA GLU A 10 -21.44 6.55 -12.45
C GLU A 10 -21.74 6.13 -11.00
N MET A 11 -20.97 6.70 -10.07
CA MET A 11 -21.20 6.58 -8.64
C MET A 11 -21.94 7.81 -8.13
N THR A 12 -22.93 7.60 -7.29
CA THR A 12 -23.54 8.72 -6.57
C THR A 12 -22.49 9.35 -5.63
N PRO A 13 -22.59 10.66 -5.34
CA PRO A 13 -21.72 11.31 -4.35
C PRO A 13 -21.74 10.62 -2.98
N GLY A 14 -22.88 10.01 -2.61
CA GLY A 14 -23.04 9.25 -1.38
C GLY A 14 -22.21 7.97 -1.34
N GLU A 15 -22.22 7.18 -2.42
CA GLU A 15 -21.41 5.96 -2.54
C GLU A 15 -19.91 6.28 -2.52
N ARG A 16 -19.49 7.33 -3.25
CA ARG A 16 -18.10 7.78 -3.23
C ARG A 16 -17.66 8.20 -1.82
N SER A 17 -18.50 8.96 -1.12
CA SER A 17 -18.23 9.38 0.26
C SER A 17 -18.13 8.18 1.22
N LEU A 18 -19.00 7.18 1.05
CA LEU A 18 -18.98 5.95 1.83
C LEU A 18 -17.69 5.15 1.61
N ILE A 19 -17.29 4.94 0.35
CA ILE A 19 -16.04 4.22 0.03
C ILE A 19 -14.83 4.97 0.61
N LEU A 20 -14.75 6.29 0.42
CA LEU A 20 -13.65 7.07 0.96
C LEU A 20 -13.59 7.01 2.49
N ARG A 21 -14.74 7.02 3.16
CA ARG A 21 -14.82 6.88 4.62
C ARG A 21 -14.43 5.47 5.08
N ALA A 22 -14.84 4.44 4.35
CA ALA A 22 -14.45 3.05 4.62
C ALA A 22 -12.93 2.87 4.45
N LEU A 23 -12.36 3.33 3.33
CA LEU A 23 -10.93 3.34 3.07
C LEU A 23 -10.17 4.08 4.17
N LYS A 24 -10.61 5.28 4.56
CA LYS A 24 -9.98 6.04 5.65
C LYS A 24 -10.06 5.34 7.02
N THR A 25 -11.13 4.58 7.25
CA THR A 25 -11.30 3.81 8.50
C THR A 25 -10.39 2.58 8.51
N LEU A 26 -10.30 1.88 7.38
CA LEU A 26 -9.37 0.76 7.18
C LEU A 26 -7.93 1.23 7.29
N ASP A 27 -7.60 2.31 6.60
CA ASP A 27 -6.28 2.95 6.64
C ASP A 27 -5.88 3.30 8.07
N ARG A 28 -6.79 3.86 8.88
CA ARG A 28 -6.54 4.12 10.29
C ARG A 28 -6.26 2.85 11.09
N HIS A 29 -7.07 1.80 10.95
CA HIS A 29 -6.86 0.55 11.69
C HIS A 29 -5.60 -0.20 11.25
N LEU A 30 -5.18 -0.01 10.00
CA LEU A 30 -3.97 -0.62 9.44
C LEU A 30 -2.71 0.19 9.72
N HIS A 31 -2.85 1.50 9.96
CA HIS A 31 -1.79 2.41 10.42
C HIS A 31 -1.82 2.67 11.93
N GLU A 32 -2.69 1.98 12.69
CA GLU A 32 -2.58 1.99 14.14
C GLU A 32 -1.21 1.40 14.50
N PRO A 33 -0.34 2.15 15.18
CA PRO A 33 0.96 1.64 15.61
C PRO A 33 0.70 0.47 16.56
N GLY A 34 0.82 -0.75 16.05
CA GLY A 34 0.32 -1.91 16.78
C GLY A 34 0.09 -3.17 15.96
N VAL A 35 -0.42 -3.05 14.73
CA VAL A 35 -0.78 -4.23 13.94
C VAL A 35 0.49 -4.89 13.38
N ALA A 36 0.91 -5.96 14.05
CA ALA A 36 2.06 -6.74 13.64
C ALA A 36 1.73 -7.54 12.37
N PHE A 37 2.60 -7.47 11.37
CA PHE A 37 2.55 -8.32 10.17
C PHE A 37 3.10 -9.70 10.52
N THR A 38 2.28 -10.50 11.17
CA THR A 38 2.63 -11.85 11.63
C THR A 38 2.41 -12.92 10.56
N SER A 39 1.88 -12.54 9.40
CA SER A 39 1.63 -13.46 8.29
C SER A 39 1.67 -12.74 6.94
N THR A 40 1.96 -13.50 5.87
CA THR A 40 1.89 -13.01 4.49
C THR A 40 0.50 -12.46 4.14
N ARG A 41 -0.57 -13.01 4.74
CA ARG A 41 -1.94 -12.54 4.54
C ARG A 41 -2.14 -11.12 5.08
N ALA A 42 -1.65 -10.84 6.28
CA ALA A 42 -1.73 -9.51 6.88
C ALA A 42 -1.00 -8.46 6.02
N ALA A 43 0.21 -8.79 5.55
CA ALA A 43 0.96 -7.92 4.64
C ALA A 43 0.20 -7.72 3.31
N ARG A 44 -0.40 -8.77 2.75
CA ARG A 44 -1.19 -8.70 1.50
C ARG A 44 -2.41 -7.80 1.65
N GLU A 45 -3.17 -7.91 2.73
CA GLU A 45 -4.36 -7.08 2.97
C GLU A 45 -4.00 -5.60 3.03
N TRP A 46 -2.91 -5.26 3.71
CA TRP A 46 -2.37 -3.90 3.72
C TRP A 46 -1.95 -3.42 2.33
N LEU A 47 -1.21 -4.26 1.59
CA LEU A 47 -0.73 -3.93 0.25
C LEU A 47 -1.87 -3.74 -0.76
N ILE A 48 -2.93 -4.53 -0.68
CA ILE A 48 -4.10 -4.37 -1.57
C ILE A 48 -4.71 -2.99 -1.41
N LEU A 49 -4.89 -2.50 -0.19
CA LEU A 49 -5.47 -1.19 0.04
C LEU A 49 -4.59 -0.06 -0.50
N ASN A 50 -3.27 -0.25 -0.47
CA ASN A 50 -2.30 0.75 -0.93
C ASN A 50 -1.97 0.64 -2.43
N MET A 51 -2.21 -0.52 -3.06
CA MET A 51 -1.74 -0.80 -4.42
C MET A 51 -2.85 -1.15 -5.41
N ALA A 52 -4.07 -1.45 -4.97
CA ALA A 52 -5.16 -1.91 -5.86
C ALA A 52 -5.53 -0.91 -6.96
N GLY A 53 -5.24 0.39 -6.77
CA GLY A 53 -5.51 1.43 -7.76
C GLY A 53 -4.32 1.77 -8.67
N LEU A 54 -3.19 1.07 -8.56
CA LEU A 54 -2.00 1.40 -9.33
C LEU A 54 -2.05 0.75 -10.71
N GLU A 55 -1.84 1.55 -11.76
CA GLU A 55 -1.83 1.09 -13.16
C GLU A 55 -0.48 0.50 -13.58
N ARG A 56 0.56 0.67 -12.76
CA ARG A 56 1.93 0.22 -13.01
C ARG A 56 2.40 -0.67 -11.88
N GLU A 57 3.31 -1.57 -12.19
CA GLU A 57 3.98 -2.36 -11.17
C GLU A 57 4.83 -1.45 -10.26
N GLU A 58 4.77 -1.70 -8.96
CA GLU A 58 5.60 -1.02 -7.98
C GLU A 58 6.28 -2.06 -7.07
N PHE A 59 7.59 -1.89 -6.90
CA PHE A 59 8.34 -2.59 -5.87
C PHE A 59 8.37 -1.72 -4.61
N ARG A 60 7.74 -2.20 -3.54
CA ARG A 60 7.64 -1.51 -2.27
C ARG A 60 8.46 -2.20 -1.19
N VAL A 61 9.04 -1.41 -0.29
CA VAL A 61 9.70 -1.87 0.93
C VAL A 61 8.87 -1.44 2.13
N LEU A 62 8.64 -2.38 3.03
CA LEU A 62 7.92 -2.18 4.28
C LEU A 62 8.94 -2.26 5.42
N TYR A 63 9.15 -1.15 6.12
CA TYR A 63 10.03 -1.08 7.28
C TYR A 63 9.24 -1.49 8.51
N LEU A 64 9.71 -2.52 9.22
CA LEU A 64 9.07 -3.05 10.41
C LEU A 64 9.94 -2.80 11.65
N ASN A 65 9.31 -2.64 12.81
CA ASN A 65 10.03 -2.64 14.08
C ASN A 65 10.27 -4.09 14.57
N ASN A 66 10.96 -4.23 15.71
CA ASN A 66 11.28 -5.54 16.31
C ASN A 66 10.05 -6.37 16.74
N GLN A 67 8.85 -5.78 16.72
CA GLN A 67 7.57 -6.44 16.99
C GLN A 67 6.80 -6.75 15.70
N ASN A 68 7.46 -6.66 14.53
CA ASN A 68 6.88 -6.82 13.19
C ASN A 68 5.78 -5.80 12.86
N GLN A 69 5.74 -4.65 13.53
CA GLN A 69 4.75 -3.61 13.26
C GLN A 69 5.30 -2.67 12.18
N LEU A 70 4.43 -2.26 11.27
CA LEU A 70 4.79 -1.35 10.18
C LEU A 70 5.18 0.03 10.72
N ILE A 71 6.41 0.45 10.43
CA ILE A 71 6.93 1.80 10.69
C ILE A 71 6.60 2.69 9.49
N ALA A 72 6.90 2.21 8.28
CA ALA A 72 6.67 2.94 7.03
C ALA A 72 6.65 1.98 5.83
N GLY A 73 5.98 2.39 4.76
CA GLY A 73 6.04 1.73 3.45
C GLY A 73 6.50 2.71 2.38
N GLU A 74 7.49 2.34 1.57
CA GLU A 74 8.08 3.18 0.52
C GLU A 74 8.07 2.44 -0.83
N THR A 75 7.70 3.14 -1.90
CA THR A 75 7.92 2.65 -3.27
C THR A 75 9.35 2.93 -3.69
N LEU A 76 10.15 1.87 -3.89
CA LEU A 76 11.54 2.02 -4.30
C LEU A 76 11.72 2.03 -5.81
N PHE A 77 10.89 1.28 -6.52
CA PHE A 77 10.93 1.20 -7.97
C PHE A 77 9.51 1.19 -8.51
N THR A 78 9.32 1.88 -9.62
CA THR A 78 8.09 1.82 -10.42
C THR A 78 8.46 1.27 -11.78
N GLY A 79 7.77 0.21 -12.19
CA GLY A 79 7.97 -0.44 -13.47
C GLY A 79 7.00 0.01 -14.53
N THR A 80 6.91 -0.84 -15.54
CA THR A 80 5.87 -0.80 -16.58
C THR A 80 4.66 -1.62 -16.11
N ILE A 81 3.77 -1.96 -17.03
CA ILE A 81 2.61 -2.83 -16.75
C ILE A 81 3.04 -4.29 -16.53
N ASN A 82 4.19 -4.72 -17.07
CA ASN A 82 4.58 -6.15 -17.13
C ASN A 82 5.92 -6.49 -16.46
N ARG A 83 6.67 -5.48 -16.02
CA ARG A 83 7.95 -5.69 -15.35
C ARG A 83 8.39 -4.46 -14.58
N THR A 84 9.13 -4.72 -13.52
CA THR A 84 9.91 -3.75 -12.74
C THR A 84 11.33 -4.27 -12.59
N GLU A 85 12.33 -3.43 -12.90
CA GLU A 85 13.73 -3.77 -12.65
C GLU A 85 14.12 -3.31 -11.23
N VAL A 86 14.70 -4.21 -10.46
CA VAL A 86 15.04 -3.98 -9.04
C VAL A 86 16.54 -4.13 -8.87
N HIS A 87 17.17 -3.13 -8.25
CA HIS A 87 18.59 -3.17 -7.92
C HIS A 87 18.78 -3.37 -6.41
N PRO A 88 19.27 -4.54 -5.94
CA PRO A 88 19.39 -4.84 -4.52
C PRO A 88 20.19 -3.80 -3.71
N ARG A 89 21.21 -3.18 -4.32
CA ARG A 89 22.01 -2.12 -3.67
C ARG A 89 21.17 -0.93 -3.19
N GLU A 90 20.14 -0.55 -3.95
CA GLU A 90 19.28 0.59 -3.59
C GLU A 90 18.29 0.24 -2.48
N VAL A 91 17.94 -1.04 -2.37
CA VAL A 91 17.12 -1.58 -1.28
C VAL A 91 17.92 -1.51 0.03
N ILE A 92 19.15 -2.02 0.01
CA ILE A 92 20.04 -2.02 1.19
C ILE A 92 20.34 -0.59 1.63
N LYS A 93 20.63 0.32 0.69
CA LYS A 93 20.94 1.73 0.99
C LYS A 93 19.84 2.45 1.77
N ARG A 94 18.57 2.07 1.58
CA ARG A 94 17.43 2.68 2.28
C ARG A 94 17.05 1.97 3.58
N ALA A 95 17.49 0.74 3.76
CA ALA A 95 17.27 -0.04 4.97
C ALA A 95 18.27 0.27 6.10
N LEU A 96 19.39 0.94 5.77
CA LEU A 96 20.44 1.38 6.70
C LEU A 96 20.24 2.84 7.08
#